data_AF-A0A412AUH4-F1
#
_entry.id   AF-A0A412AUH4-F1
#
_cell.length_a   1.000
_cell.length_b   1.000
_cell.length_c   1.000
_cell.angle_alpha   90.00
_cell.angle_beta   90.00
_cell.angle_gamma   90.00
#
_symmetry.space_group_name_H-M   'P 1'
#
loop_
_entity.id
_entity.type
_entity.pdbx_description
1 polymer ?
#
loop_
_entity_poly.entity_id
_entity_poly.type
_entity_poly.pdbx_seq_one_letter_code
_entity_poly.pdbx_strand_id
1 'polypeptide(L)'
;MARKKIDTIIKEKIAPYTLTDKGMSDISQLVRQYSYELLLECIDIGVSTYFRYDDNGKLTQDSANNFLNKLGGIAFNKSRSPVDQEIYHLKNKGNRQFAYWNSQRADDLLHEYVQALYLYGWSESMVLSDLRGESVRMMNNSSSWTQWSHTLEGWTQDVKHWGDEDTVTVEQLRTVLPDALFSSLPANVQSLCKQINASYEKNLFDCTAVIMRRLLESLLVLSYQRAGIEADIMNGNYHVTLDKIIKNAEQNTTLALSSNTKKDMALFKDLGNYSAHKIWYNCTQGDIQPHILKYRAIIEELMYKAGLK
;
A
#
# COMPACT_ATOMS: atom_id res chain seq x y z
N MET A 1 26.67 16.55 38.68
CA MET A 1 26.16 15.63 39.71
C MET A 1 26.50 14.20 39.31
N ALA A 2 27.05 13.39 40.22
CA ALA A 2 27.35 11.99 39.92
C ALA A 2 26.05 11.20 39.71
N ARG A 3 25.99 10.38 38.65
CA ARG A 3 24.84 9.51 38.38
C ARG A 3 24.69 8.51 39.53
N LYS A 4 23.47 8.41 40.08
CA LYS A 4 23.15 7.46 41.15
C LYS A 4 23.19 6.04 40.58
N LYS A 5 23.81 5.09 41.30
CA LYS A 5 23.94 3.71 40.82
C LYS A 5 22.57 3.04 40.71
N ILE A 6 22.39 2.17 39.71
CA ILE A 6 21.14 1.45 39.44
C ILE A 6 20.68 0.64 40.66
N ASP A 7 21.58 -0.05 41.36
CA ASP A 7 21.25 -0.80 42.57
C ASP A 7 20.73 0.10 43.69
N THR A 8 21.25 1.33 43.79
CA THR A 8 20.80 2.31 44.78
C THR A 8 19.39 2.80 44.46
N ILE A 9 19.10 3.06 43.19
CA ILE A 9 17.76 3.47 42.74
C ILE A 9 16.74 2.37 43.00
N ILE A 10 17.09 1.12 42.68
CA ILE A 10 16.21 -0.03 42.94
C ILE A 10 15.93 -0.17 44.44
N LYS A 11 16.95 -0.12 45.30
CA LYS A 11 16.81 -0.18 46.76
C LYS A 11 15.83 0.86 47.31
N GLU A 12 15.88 2.08 46.76
CA GLU A 12 14.95 3.14 47.17
C GLU A 12 13.52 2.89 46.71
N LYS A 13 13.34 2.36 45.50
CA LYS A 13 12.00 2.04 44.96
C LYS A 13 11.33 0.89 45.71
N ILE A 14 12.10 -0.12 46.15
CA ILE A 14 11.56 -1.30 46.84
C ILE A 14 11.44 -1.13 48.36
N ALA A 15 11.76 0.05 48.91
CA ALA A 15 11.70 0.28 50.36
C ALA A 15 10.30 -0.06 50.93
N PRO A 16 10.21 -0.70 52.12
CA PRO A 16 11.29 -0.96 53.08
C PRO A 16 12.04 -2.29 52.85
N TYR A 17 11.85 -2.95 51.72
CA TYR A 17 12.52 -4.22 51.42
C TYR A 17 13.96 -4.01 50.95
N THR A 18 14.75 -5.07 51.00
CA THR A 18 16.17 -5.06 50.61
C THR A 18 16.46 -6.13 49.56
N LEU A 19 17.46 -5.89 48.72
CA LEU A 19 17.95 -6.87 47.77
C LEU A 19 18.68 -8.02 48.49
N THR A 20 18.45 -9.24 48.02
CA THR A 20 19.24 -10.41 48.41
C THR A 20 20.57 -10.43 47.66
N ASP A 21 21.52 -11.25 48.09
CA ASP A 21 22.81 -11.42 47.38
C ASP A 21 22.61 -11.85 45.93
N LYS A 22 21.64 -12.75 45.69
CA LYS A 22 21.22 -13.14 44.34
C LYS A 22 20.69 -11.94 43.56
N GLY A 23 19.77 -11.16 44.14
CA GLY A 23 19.23 -9.96 43.50
C GLY A 23 20.31 -8.91 43.17
N MET A 24 21.30 -8.73 44.05
CA MET A 24 22.46 -7.87 43.80
C MET A 24 23.33 -8.38 42.64
N SER A 25 23.54 -9.70 42.55
CA SER A 25 24.25 -10.33 41.42
C SER A 25 23.50 -10.14 40.11
N ASP A 26 22.18 -10.39 40.10
CA ASP A 26 21.34 -10.25 38.91
C ASP A 26 21.35 -8.80 38.39
N ILE A 27 21.22 -7.81 39.28
CA ILE A 27 21.31 -6.38 38.92
C ILE A 27 22.71 -6.05 38.38
N SER A 28 23.77 -6.61 38.96
CA SER A 28 25.14 -6.38 38.48
C SER A 28 25.36 -6.92 37.07
N GLN A 29 24.72 -8.04 36.71
CA GLN A 29 24.74 -8.56 35.34
C GLN A 29 23.99 -7.63 34.39
N LEU A 30 22.80 -7.13 34.77
CA LEU A 30 22.03 -6.19 33.96
C LEU A 30 22.79 -4.89 33.69
N VAL A 31 23.47 -4.33 34.70
CA VAL A 31 24.28 -3.12 34.57
C VAL A 31 25.48 -3.32 33.64
N ARG A 32 26.00 -4.55 33.50
CA ARG A 32 27.06 -4.85 32.53
C ARG A 32 26.55 -5.00 31.10
N GLN A 33 25.30 -5.43 30.94
CA GLN A 33 24.73 -5.78 29.64
C GLN A 33 23.97 -4.61 28.97
N TYR A 34 23.38 -3.72 29.76
CA TYR A 34 22.46 -2.69 29.29
C TYR A 34 22.93 -1.28 29.70
N SER A 35 22.58 -0.27 28.90
CA SER A 35 22.92 1.12 29.21
C SER A 35 22.18 1.62 30.46
N TYR A 36 22.76 2.63 31.11
CA TYR A 36 22.17 3.25 32.30
C TYR A 36 20.76 3.80 32.02
N GLU A 37 20.60 4.49 30.88
CA GLU A 37 19.36 5.11 30.44
C GLU A 37 18.27 4.05 30.17
N LEU A 38 18.62 2.94 29.49
CA LEU A 38 17.70 1.83 29.24
C LEU A 38 17.23 1.18 30.55
N LEU A 39 18.15 0.98 31.51
CA LEU A 39 17.81 0.38 32.80
C LEU A 39 16.91 1.28 33.64
N LEU A 40 17.10 2.61 33.60
CA LEU A 40 16.18 3.55 34.24
C LEU A 40 14.77 3.42 33.66
N GLU A 41 14.64 3.42 32.34
CA GLU A 41 13.33 3.23 31.69
C GLU A 41 12.70 1.89 32.09
N CYS A 42 13.49 0.81 32.12
CA CYS A 42 13.03 -0.51 32.53
C CYS A 42 12.57 -0.55 33.99
N ILE A 43 13.23 0.19 34.88
CA ILE A 43 12.82 0.33 36.28
C ILE A 43 11.46 1.04 36.35
N ASP A 44 11.30 2.17 35.67
CA ASP A 44 10.04 2.93 35.71
C ASP A 44 8.87 2.14 35.12
N ILE A 45 9.09 1.39 34.03
CA ILE A 45 8.11 0.46 33.46
C ILE A 45 7.79 -0.65 34.46
N GLY A 46 8.81 -1.28 35.05
CA GLY A 46 8.62 -2.37 36.01
C GLY A 46 7.85 -1.93 37.25
N VAL A 47 8.19 -0.77 37.80
CA VAL A 47 7.51 -0.15 38.95
C VAL A 47 6.04 0.10 38.62
N SER A 48 5.75 0.81 37.54
CA SER A 48 4.36 1.14 37.15
C SER A 48 3.52 -0.09 36.83
N THR A 49 4.13 -1.14 36.28
CA THR A 49 3.42 -2.37 35.90
C THR A 49 3.16 -3.29 37.10
N TYR A 50 4.17 -3.53 37.92
CA TYR A 50 4.16 -4.64 38.89
C TYR A 50 3.92 -4.23 40.34
N PHE A 51 4.22 -3.00 40.76
CA PHE A 51 4.04 -2.61 42.16
C PHE A 51 2.57 -2.64 42.56
N ARG A 52 2.30 -3.18 43.75
CA ARG A 52 0.98 -3.20 44.38
C ARG A 52 1.12 -2.75 45.83
N TYR A 53 0.12 -2.04 46.31
CA TYR A 53 0.10 -1.48 47.65
C TYR A 53 -1.03 -2.14 48.45
N ASP A 54 -0.79 -2.38 49.73
CA ASP A 54 -1.80 -2.88 50.66
C ASP A 54 -2.79 -1.77 51.07
N ASP A 55 -3.78 -2.12 51.90
CA ASP A 55 -4.80 -1.19 52.40
C ASP A 55 -4.24 -0.01 53.20
N ASN A 56 -2.99 -0.13 53.69
CA ASN A 56 -2.28 0.92 54.40
C ASN A 56 -1.37 1.76 53.48
N GLY A 57 -1.44 1.53 52.16
CA GLY A 57 -0.61 2.21 51.16
C GLY A 57 0.85 1.76 51.15
N LYS A 58 1.19 0.63 51.77
CA LYS A 58 2.55 0.10 51.80
C LYS A 58 2.78 -0.86 50.63
N LEU A 59 3.93 -0.72 49.96
CA LEU A 59 4.34 -1.65 48.91
C LEU A 59 4.37 -3.08 49.46
N THR A 60 3.80 -4.02 48.73
CA THR A 60 3.80 -5.44 49.14
C THR A 60 5.09 -6.13 48.73
N GLN A 61 5.59 -7.04 49.56
CA GLN A 61 6.84 -7.78 49.31
C GLN A 61 6.75 -8.62 48.03
N ASP A 62 5.61 -9.25 47.80
CA ASP A 62 5.38 -10.09 46.61
C ASP A 62 5.45 -9.27 45.32
N SER A 63 4.89 -8.06 45.33
CA SER A 63 4.94 -7.18 44.14
C SER A 63 6.35 -6.64 43.88
N ALA A 64 7.11 -6.33 44.94
CA ALA A 64 8.52 -5.95 44.83
C ALA A 64 9.38 -7.10 44.28
N ASN A 65 9.17 -8.33 44.76
CA ASN A 65 9.86 -9.51 44.26
C ASN A 65 9.50 -9.80 42.79
N ASN A 66 8.22 -9.68 42.42
CA ASN A 66 7.77 -9.85 41.04
C ASN A 66 8.41 -8.82 40.11
N PHE A 67 8.48 -7.56 40.51
CA PHE A 67 9.22 -6.52 39.79
C PHE A 67 10.68 -6.92 39.52
N LEU A 68 11.42 -7.34 40.55
CA LEU A 68 12.82 -7.74 40.40
C LEU A 68 12.98 -8.94 39.44
N ASN A 69 12.11 -9.94 39.56
CA ASN A 69 12.11 -11.12 38.70
C ASN A 69 11.80 -10.79 37.23
N LYS A 70 11.04 -9.73 36.96
CA LYS A 70 10.65 -9.33 35.60
C LYS A 70 11.62 -8.33 34.97
N LEU A 71 12.40 -7.61 35.77
CA LEU A 71 13.27 -6.53 35.30
C LEU A 71 14.23 -6.95 34.17
N GLY A 72 14.87 -8.11 34.29
CA GLY A 72 15.76 -8.62 33.24
C GLY A 72 15.04 -8.92 31.92
N GLY A 73 13.81 -9.45 31.99
CA GLY A 73 12.97 -9.67 30.81
C GLY A 73 12.51 -8.36 30.15
N ILE A 74 12.21 -7.33 30.94
CA ILE A 74 11.89 -5.99 30.43
C ILE A 74 13.09 -5.41 29.69
N ALA A 75 14.28 -5.46 30.29
CA ALA A 75 15.52 -4.98 29.68
C ALA A 75 15.87 -5.71 28.39
N PHE A 76 15.76 -7.04 28.40
CA PHE A 76 15.97 -7.84 27.20
C PHE A 76 15.03 -7.44 26.06
N ASN A 77 13.74 -7.30 26.33
CA ASN A 77 12.77 -6.90 25.31
C ASN A 77 13.03 -5.47 24.81
N LYS A 78 13.27 -4.52 25.71
CA LYS A 78 13.50 -3.12 25.35
C LYS A 78 14.82 -2.88 24.61
N SER A 79 15.79 -3.79 24.74
CA SER A 79 17.06 -3.72 24.00
C SER A 79 16.95 -4.11 22.53
N ARG A 80 15.83 -4.73 22.11
CA ARG A 80 15.62 -5.19 20.73
C ARG A 80 15.24 -4.03 19.80
N SER A 81 15.38 -4.23 18.49
CA SER A 81 14.88 -3.27 17.51
C SER A 81 13.37 -3.04 17.69
N PRO A 82 12.82 -1.88 17.29
CA PRO A 82 11.38 -1.64 17.39
C PRO A 82 10.55 -2.73 16.72
N VAL A 83 11.00 -3.26 15.57
CA VAL A 83 10.30 -4.32 14.85
C VAL A 83 10.36 -5.64 15.60
N ASP A 84 11.53 -6.02 16.12
CA ASP A 84 11.66 -7.24 16.93
C ASP A 84 10.82 -7.19 18.21
N GLN A 85 10.64 -6.00 18.80
CA GLN A 85 9.74 -5.80 19.94
C GLN A 85 8.29 -6.11 19.55
N GLU A 86 7.84 -5.67 18.38
CA GLU A 86 6.49 -5.96 17.88
C GLU A 86 6.32 -7.43 17.46
N ILE A 87 7.31 -8.05 16.83
CA ILE A 87 7.33 -9.49 16.55
C ILE A 87 7.16 -10.26 17.87
N TYR A 88 7.93 -9.91 18.90
CA TYR A 88 7.82 -10.55 20.21
C TYR A 88 6.43 -10.34 20.85
N HIS A 89 5.85 -9.15 20.70
CA HIS A 89 4.49 -8.88 21.16
C HIS A 89 3.45 -9.77 20.46
N LEU A 90 3.52 -9.90 19.14
CA LEU A 90 2.67 -10.80 18.35
C LEU A 90 2.85 -12.26 18.75
N LYS A 91 4.09 -12.72 18.96
CA LYS A 91 4.35 -14.09 19.43
C LYS A 91 3.73 -14.38 20.79
N ASN A 92 3.86 -13.46 21.74
CA ASN A 92 3.23 -13.61 23.05
C ASN A 92 1.71 -13.64 22.97
N LYS A 93 1.13 -12.89 22.03
CA LYS A 93 -0.31 -12.90 21.79
C LYS A 93 -0.76 -14.24 21.22
N GLY A 94 -0.11 -14.72 20.17
CA GLY A 94 -0.41 -16.02 19.56
C GLY A 94 -0.28 -17.17 20.55
N ASN A 95 0.75 -17.17 21.39
CA ASN A 95 0.94 -18.18 22.44
C ASN A 95 -0.18 -18.21 23.49
N ARG A 96 -0.86 -17.08 23.73
CA ARG A 96 -2.04 -17.03 24.62
C ARG A 96 -3.33 -17.42 23.93
N GLN A 97 -3.42 -17.16 22.63
CA GLN A 97 -4.64 -17.31 21.84
C GLN A 97 -4.81 -18.73 21.28
N PHE A 98 -3.72 -19.39 20.86
CA PHE A 98 -3.79 -20.66 20.15
C PHE A 98 -3.28 -21.82 21.02
N ALA A 99 -4.06 -22.91 21.09
CA ALA A 99 -3.75 -24.07 21.93
C ALA A 99 -2.47 -24.82 21.52
N TYR A 100 -2.16 -24.86 20.22
CA TYR A 100 -0.99 -25.57 19.65
C TYR A 100 0.00 -24.59 19.02
N TRP A 101 0.50 -23.63 19.82
CA TRP A 101 1.44 -22.61 19.37
C TRP A 101 2.86 -23.17 19.16
N ASN A 102 3.43 -23.03 17.97
CA ASN A 102 4.83 -23.33 17.70
C ASN A 102 5.66 -22.03 17.70
N SER A 103 6.30 -21.74 18.83
CA SER A 103 7.03 -20.47 19.03
C SER A 103 8.22 -20.29 18.08
N GLN A 104 8.90 -21.37 17.69
CA GLN A 104 10.03 -21.29 16.76
C GLN A 104 9.52 -20.98 15.35
N ARG A 105 8.56 -21.76 14.86
CA ARG A 105 8.00 -21.52 13.52
C ARG A 105 7.32 -20.16 13.41
N ALA A 106 6.69 -19.68 14.49
CA ALA A 106 6.08 -18.35 14.52
C ALA A 106 7.12 -17.24 14.40
N ASP A 107 8.30 -17.44 15.01
CA ASP A 107 9.43 -16.53 14.89
C ASP A 107 9.88 -16.46 13.43
N ASP A 108 10.13 -17.62 12.83
CA ASP A 108 10.59 -17.72 11.44
C ASP A 108 9.60 -17.02 10.49
N LEU A 109 8.30 -17.31 10.61
CA LEU A 109 7.26 -16.74 9.76
C LEU A 109 7.15 -15.21 9.85
N LEU A 110 7.23 -14.66 11.07
CA LEU A 110 7.15 -13.21 11.25
C LEU A 110 8.39 -12.49 10.69
N HIS A 111 9.58 -13.08 10.84
CA HIS A 111 10.79 -12.52 10.26
C HIS A 111 10.82 -12.65 8.74
N GLU A 112 10.36 -13.78 8.18
CA GLU A 112 10.21 -13.98 6.72
C GLU A 112 9.26 -12.92 6.11
N TYR A 113 8.12 -12.67 6.77
CA TYR A 113 7.17 -11.65 6.35
C TYR A 113 7.77 -10.23 6.38
N VAL A 114 8.38 -9.85 7.51
CA VAL A 114 9.04 -8.54 7.67
C VAL A 114 10.16 -8.35 6.66
N GLN A 115 10.96 -9.40 6.41
CA GLN A 115 12.03 -9.36 5.41
C GLN A 115 11.47 -9.16 4.00
N ALA A 116 10.37 -9.82 3.65
CA ALA A 116 9.71 -9.62 2.36
C ALA A 116 9.26 -8.15 2.18
N LEU A 117 8.66 -7.54 3.21
CA LEU A 117 8.26 -6.12 3.17
C LEU A 117 9.46 -5.20 2.96
N TYR A 118 10.57 -5.44 3.67
CA TYR A 118 11.80 -4.66 3.49
C TYR A 118 12.40 -4.81 2.10
N LEU A 119 12.43 -6.03 1.55
CA LEU A 119 12.93 -6.28 0.20
C LEU A 119 12.07 -5.58 -0.87
N TYR A 120 10.76 -5.47 -0.63
CA TYR A 120 9.86 -4.69 -1.50
C TYR A 120 10.06 -3.16 -1.36
N GLY A 121 10.76 -2.70 -0.32
CA GLY A 121 11.09 -1.28 -0.12
C GLY A 121 10.25 -0.57 0.93
N TRP A 122 9.57 -1.29 1.82
CA TRP A 122 8.88 -0.67 2.95
C TRP A 122 9.88 -0.07 3.94
N SER A 123 9.54 1.10 4.49
CA SER A 123 10.30 1.71 5.58
C SER A 123 9.96 1.05 6.93
N GLU A 124 10.85 1.18 7.93
CA GLU A 124 10.62 0.64 9.28
C GLU A 124 9.30 1.14 9.89
N SER A 125 8.92 2.40 9.67
CA SER A 125 7.66 2.95 10.18
C SER A 125 6.43 2.32 9.54
N MET A 126 6.49 1.98 8.25
CA MET A 126 5.42 1.26 7.56
C MET A 126 5.29 -0.17 8.07
N VAL A 127 6.42 -0.87 8.25
CA VAL A 127 6.44 -2.22 8.83
C VAL A 127 5.86 -2.21 10.25
N LEU A 128 6.26 -1.25 11.10
CA LEU A 128 5.70 -1.11 12.45
C LEU A 128 4.20 -0.83 12.43
N SER A 129 3.72 0.00 11.50
CA SER A 129 2.30 0.29 11.35
C SER A 129 1.50 -0.95 10.97
N ASP A 130 2.01 -1.78 10.06
CA ASP A 130 1.38 -3.04 9.68
C ASP A 130 1.36 -4.05 10.83
N LEU A 131 2.51 -4.25 11.48
CA LEU A 131 2.64 -5.18 12.60
C LEU A 131 1.65 -4.83 13.73
N ARG A 132 1.47 -3.54 14.03
CA ARG A 132 0.54 -3.05 15.07
C ARG A 132 -0.93 -3.03 14.63
N GLY A 133 -1.19 -2.92 13.33
CA GLY A 133 -2.52 -2.82 12.76
C GLY A 133 -2.99 -4.14 12.17
N GLU A 134 -2.66 -4.34 10.90
CA GLU A 134 -3.17 -5.43 10.06
C GLU A 134 -2.75 -6.81 10.57
N SER A 135 -1.47 -6.99 10.92
CA SER A 135 -0.97 -8.26 11.49
C SER A 135 -1.65 -8.61 12.81
N VAL A 136 -1.88 -7.62 13.70
CA VAL A 136 -2.65 -7.81 14.94
C VAL A 136 -4.12 -8.16 14.64
N ARG A 137 -4.74 -7.50 13.65
CA ARG A 137 -6.14 -7.75 13.25
C ARG A 137 -6.32 -9.17 12.71
N MET A 138 -5.42 -9.60 11.82
CA MET A 138 -5.42 -10.96 11.27
C MET A 138 -5.19 -12.00 12.38
N MET A 139 -4.35 -11.71 13.37
CA MET A 139 -4.14 -12.58 14.55
C MET A 139 -5.45 -12.76 15.33
N ASN A 140 -6.16 -11.66 15.61
CA ASN A 140 -7.46 -11.71 16.31
C ASN A 140 -8.52 -12.52 15.54
N ASN A 141 -8.51 -12.43 14.22
CA ASN A 141 -9.51 -13.07 13.37
C ASN A 141 -9.20 -14.53 13.04
N SER A 142 -8.01 -15.01 13.40
CA SER A 142 -7.62 -16.41 13.21
C SER A 142 -8.16 -17.27 14.35
N SER A 143 -8.81 -18.38 14.00
CA SER A 143 -9.39 -19.34 14.96
C SER A 143 -8.38 -20.35 15.49
N SER A 144 -7.27 -20.55 14.79
CA SER A 144 -6.25 -21.55 15.12
C SER A 144 -4.86 -21.14 14.66
N TRP A 145 -3.84 -21.78 15.25
CA TRP A 145 -2.45 -21.70 14.80
C TRP A 145 -2.31 -21.94 13.30
N THR A 146 -2.93 -23.01 12.79
CA THR A 146 -2.84 -23.41 11.37
C THR A 146 -3.42 -22.35 10.44
N GLN A 147 -4.58 -21.78 10.80
CA GLN A 147 -5.19 -20.71 10.00
C GLN A 147 -4.30 -19.45 10.00
N TRP A 148 -3.80 -19.06 11.16
CA TRP A 148 -2.93 -17.90 11.30
C TRP A 148 -1.64 -18.07 10.48
N SER A 149 -0.95 -19.20 10.64
CA SER A 149 0.33 -19.47 9.99
C SER A 149 0.17 -19.50 8.46
N HIS A 150 -0.87 -20.18 7.96
CA HIS A 150 -1.15 -20.24 6.53
C HIS A 150 -1.49 -18.86 5.95
N THR A 151 -2.22 -18.02 6.70
CA THR A 151 -2.56 -16.67 6.26
C THR A 151 -1.31 -15.79 6.18
N LEU A 152 -0.43 -15.85 7.17
CA LEU A 152 0.83 -15.08 7.18
C LEU A 152 1.80 -15.55 6.09
N GLU A 153 1.88 -16.87 5.84
CA GLU A 153 2.61 -17.43 4.70
C GLU A 153 2.06 -16.90 3.37
N GLY A 154 0.72 -16.87 3.22
CA GLY A 154 0.05 -16.30 2.06
C GLY A 154 0.41 -14.82 1.85
N TRP A 155 0.30 -13.99 2.89
CA TRP A 155 0.70 -12.57 2.82
C TRP A 155 2.17 -12.42 2.43
N THR A 156 3.05 -13.26 2.99
CA THR A 156 4.48 -13.25 2.66
C THR A 156 4.73 -13.59 1.20
N GLN A 157 3.98 -14.55 0.64
CA GLN A 157 4.06 -14.86 -0.79
C GLN A 157 3.52 -13.69 -1.62
N ASP A 158 2.38 -13.11 -1.27
CA ASP A 158 1.81 -11.98 -2.00
C ASP A 158 2.80 -10.81 -2.09
N VAL A 159 3.43 -10.45 -0.96
CA VAL A 159 4.45 -9.38 -0.91
C VAL A 159 5.63 -9.68 -1.84
N LYS A 160 6.09 -10.93 -1.90
CA LYS A 160 7.20 -11.33 -2.79
C LYS A 160 6.85 -11.16 -4.27
N HIS A 161 5.57 -11.22 -4.63
CA HIS A 161 5.08 -11.09 -6.01
C HIS A 161 4.41 -9.73 -6.28
N TRP A 162 4.37 -8.78 -5.32
CA TRP A 162 3.86 -7.42 -5.56
C TRP A 162 4.66 -6.62 -6.59
N GLY A 163 5.90 -7.03 -6.85
CA GLY A 163 6.80 -6.44 -7.84
C GLY A 163 6.87 -7.21 -9.15
N ASP A 164 6.12 -8.31 -9.28
CA ASP A 164 6.03 -9.01 -10.55
C ASP A 164 5.37 -8.07 -11.54
N GLU A 165 6.09 -7.73 -12.61
CA GLU A 165 5.47 -7.08 -13.76
C GLU A 165 4.32 -7.99 -14.21
N ASP A 166 3.17 -7.38 -14.52
CA ASP A 166 2.10 -8.07 -15.24
C ASP A 166 2.68 -8.42 -16.63
N THR A 167 3.36 -9.56 -16.71
CA THR A 167 4.15 -10.00 -17.88
C THR A 167 3.28 -10.27 -19.11
N VAL A 168 1.96 -10.15 -18.97
CA VAL A 168 0.99 -10.23 -20.06
C VAL A 168 1.10 -8.97 -20.91
N THR A 169 2.03 -8.97 -21.85
CA THR A 169 2.09 -7.95 -22.91
C THR A 169 0.90 -8.15 -23.85
N VAL A 170 0.14 -7.08 -24.11
CA VAL A 170 -0.95 -7.11 -25.10
C VAL A 170 -0.38 -7.34 -26.49
N GLU A 171 -0.60 -8.53 -27.05
CA GLU A 171 -0.26 -8.88 -28.42
C GLU A 171 -1.22 -8.23 -29.42
N GLN A 172 -0.68 -7.60 -30.46
CA GLN A 172 -1.47 -6.89 -31.47
C GLN A 172 -0.73 -6.76 -32.83
N LEU A 173 -1.48 -6.60 -33.92
CA LEU A 173 -1.04 -6.56 -35.31
C LEU A 173 -1.06 -5.15 -35.92
N ARG A 174 -1.52 -4.15 -35.17
CA ARG A 174 -1.51 -2.71 -35.50
C ARG A 174 -2.60 -2.28 -36.46
N THR A 175 -3.75 -2.92 -36.36
CA THR A 175 -4.83 -2.77 -37.36
C THR A 175 -5.53 -1.41 -37.29
N VAL A 176 -5.72 -0.84 -36.09
CA VAL A 176 -6.40 0.45 -35.90
C VAL A 176 -5.38 1.59 -35.80
N LEU A 177 -4.42 1.49 -34.88
CA LEU A 177 -3.35 2.47 -34.64
C LEU A 177 -1.97 1.84 -34.89
N PRO A 178 -1.07 2.45 -35.69
CA PRO A 178 0.26 1.91 -35.94
C PRO A 178 1.20 2.14 -34.76
N ASP A 179 2.13 1.21 -34.49
CA ASP A 179 3.10 1.35 -33.37
C ASP A 179 3.91 2.65 -33.42
N ALA A 180 4.29 3.10 -34.61
CA ALA A 180 5.01 4.36 -34.81
C ALA A 180 4.25 5.60 -34.29
N LEU A 181 2.95 5.47 -34.05
CA LEU A 181 2.14 6.53 -33.46
C LEU A 181 2.30 6.60 -31.93
N PHE A 182 2.52 5.47 -31.25
CA PHE A 182 2.42 5.41 -29.79
C PHE A 182 3.61 4.78 -29.06
N SER A 183 4.58 4.16 -29.74
CA SER A 183 5.69 3.43 -29.09
C SER A 183 6.58 4.29 -28.19
N SER A 184 6.65 5.60 -28.44
CA SER A 184 7.41 6.56 -27.63
C SER A 184 6.58 7.25 -26.55
N LEU A 185 5.29 6.94 -26.43
CA LEU A 185 4.38 7.63 -25.50
C LEU A 185 4.42 7.06 -24.08
N PRO A 186 3.85 7.73 -23.07
CA PRO A 186 3.71 7.18 -21.73
C PRO A 186 2.96 5.83 -21.71
N ALA A 187 3.38 4.92 -20.83
CA ALA A 187 2.92 3.52 -20.79
C ALA A 187 1.39 3.36 -20.71
N ASN A 188 0.72 4.25 -19.97
CA ASN A 188 -0.74 4.27 -19.88
C ASN A 188 -1.43 4.56 -21.23
N VAL A 189 -0.87 5.45 -22.05
CA VAL A 189 -1.38 5.74 -23.40
C VAL A 189 -1.03 4.62 -24.37
N GLN A 190 0.18 4.06 -24.28
CA GLN A 190 0.58 2.89 -25.07
C GLN A 190 -0.36 1.71 -24.82
N SER A 191 -0.68 1.45 -23.55
CA SER A 191 -1.57 0.36 -23.16
C SER A 191 -2.94 0.49 -23.80
N LEU A 192 -3.54 1.69 -23.79
CA LEU A 192 -4.83 1.92 -24.47
C LEU A 192 -4.74 1.67 -25.98
N CYS A 193 -3.68 2.13 -26.64
CA CYS A 193 -3.49 1.91 -28.08
C CYS A 193 -3.35 0.43 -28.42
N LYS A 194 -2.53 -0.32 -27.64
CA LYS A 194 -2.38 -1.77 -27.79
C LYS A 194 -3.70 -2.51 -27.56
N GLN A 195 -4.46 -2.13 -26.53
CA GLN A 195 -5.76 -2.72 -26.24
C GLN A 195 -6.79 -2.44 -27.35
N ILE A 196 -6.81 -1.26 -27.95
CA ILE A 196 -7.67 -0.96 -29.12
C ILE A 196 -7.35 -1.91 -30.28
N ASN A 197 -6.06 -2.07 -30.61
CA ASN A 197 -5.66 -2.97 -31.68
C ASN A 197 -6.02 -4.43 -31.37
N ALA A 198 -5.63 -4.93 -30.19
CA ALA A 198 -5.87 -6.31 -29.80
C ALA A 198 -7.36 -6.64 -29.72
N SER A 199 -8.18 -5.76 -29.13
CA SER A 199 -9.62 -5.98 -29.05
C SER A 199 -10.26 -6.02 -30.45
N TYR A 200 -9.85 -5.14 -31.37
CA TYR A 200 -10.35 -5.16 -32.74
C TYR A 200 -9.94 -6.45 -33.46
N GLU A 201 -8.69 -6.86 -33.34
CA GLU A 201 -8.11 -8.04 -34.00
C GLU A 201 -8.65 -9.37 -33.47
N LYS A 202 -9.14 -9.38 -32.23
CA LYS A 202 -9.81 -10.53 -31.60
C LYS A 202 -11.33 -10.47 -31.71
N ASN A 203 -11.88 -9.59 -32.56
CA ASN A 203 -13.32 -9.41 -32.79
C ASN A 203 -14.13 -8.98 -31.56
N LEU A 204 -13.49 -8.32 -30.59
CA LEU A 204 -14.12 -7.73 -29.40
C LEU A 204 -14.50 -6.28 -29.70
N PHE A 205 -15.45 -6.09 -30.63
CA PHE A 205 -15.76 -4.77 -31.19
C PHE A 205 -16.38 -3.80 -30.19
N ASP A 206 -17.23 -4.27 -29.27
CA ASP A 206 -17.75 -3.41 -28.19
C ASP A 206 -16.63 -2.93 -27.26
N CYS A 207 -15.70 -3.82 -26.90
CA CYS A 207 -14.50 -3.44 -26.14
C CYS A 207 -13.67 -2.42 -26.92
N THR A 208 -13.50 -2.64 -28.23
CA THR A 208 -12.76 -1.72 -29.11
C THR A 208 -13.36 -0.32 -29.07
N ALA A 209 -14.68 -0.20 -29.28
CA ALA A 209 -15.38 1.08 -29.29
C ALA A 209 -15.30 1.81 -27.94
N VAL A 210 -15.43 1.08 -26.82
CA VAL A 210 -15.32 1.65 -25.47
C VAL A 210 -13.91 2.19 -25.22
N ILE A 211 -12.86 1.45 -25.59
CA ILE A 211 -11.48 1.89 -25.39
C ILE A 211 -11.13 3.03 -26.36
N MET A 212 -11.65 3.01 -27.59
CA MET A 212 -11.52 4.12 -28.54
C MET A 212 -12.08 5.43 -27.97
N ARG A 213 -13.27 5.37 -27.35
CA ARG A 213 -13.88 6.51 -26.65
C ARG A 213 -13.02 6.97 -25.47
N ARG A 214 -12.49 6.05 -24.67
CA ARG A 214 -11.64 6.37 -23.51
C ARG A 214 -10.35 7.07 -23.91
N LEU A 215 -9.67 6.60 -24.97
CA LEU A 215 -8.46 7.23 -25.46
C LEU A 215 -8.74 8.63 -26.02
N LEU A 216 -9.84 8.80 -26.77
CA LEU A 216 -10.29 10.11 -27.26
C LEU A 216 -10.49 11.12 -26.12
N GLU A 217 -11.24 10.73 -25.09
CA GLU A 217 -11.50 11.56 -23.91
C GLU A 217 -10.22 11.93 -23.17
N SER A 218 -9.33 10.96 -22.95
CA SER A 218 -8.06 11.17 -22.25
C SER A 218 -7.16 12.17 -22.99
N LEU A 219 -7.06 12.04 -24.31
CA LEU A 219 -6.23 12.95 -25.11
C LEU A 219 -6.83 14.35 -25.25
N LEU A 220 -8.17 14.48 -25.28
CA LEU A 220 -8.82 15.79 -25.19
C LEU A 220 -8.46 16.48 -23.88
N VAL A 221 -8.64 15.82 -22.73
CA VAL A 221 -8.29 16.39 -21.41
C VAL A 221 -6.83 16.82 -21.37
N LEU A 222 -5.90 15.96 -21.81
CA LEU A 222 -4.47 16.28 -21.87
C LEU A 222 -4.17 17.48 -22.79
N SER A 223 -4.89 17.60 -23.91
CA SER A 223 -4.73 18.75 -24.82
C SER A 223 -5.18 20.07 -24.17
N TYR A 224 -6.28 20.06 -23.41
CA TYR A 224 -6.75 21.22 -22.66
C TYR A 224 -5.78 21.62 -21.54
N GLN A 225 -5.26 20.63 -20.80
CA GLN A 225 -4.23 20.84 -19.77
C GLN A 225 -2.96 21.45 -20.38
N ARG A 226 -2.49 20.90 -21.50
CA ARG A 226 -1.30 21.41 -22.20
C ARG A 226 -1.48 22.83 -22.72
N ALA A 227 -2.68 23.16 -23.20
CA ALA A 227 -3.02 24.50 -23.67
C ALA A 227 -3.32 25.50 -22.53
N GLY A 228 -3.34 25.06 -21.27
CA GLY A 228 -3.60 25.93 -20.10
C GLY A 228 -5.06 26.38 -19.98
N ILE A 229 -5.99 25.66 -20.61
CA ILE A 229 -7.43 26.01 -20.70
C ILE A 229 -8.33 24.95 -20.04
N GLU A 230 -7.79 24.09 -19.18
CA GLU A 230 -8.54 23.02 -18.51
C GLU A 230 -9.79 23.53 -17.76
N ALA A 231 -9.76 24.75 -17.24
CA ALA A 231 -10.89 25.37 -16.56
C ALA A 231 -12.18 25.38 -17.41
N ASP A 232 -12.06 25.44 -18.74
CA ASP A 232 -13.19 25.44 -19.68
C ASP A 232 -13.99 24.11 -19.69
N ILE A 233 -13.37 23.03 -19.21
CA ILE A 233 -13.94 21.68 -19.18
C ILE A 233 -14.12 21.14 -17.75
N MET A 234 -14.07 22.01 -16.74
CA MET A 234 -14.24 21.66 -15.34
C MET A 234 -15.60 22.10 -14.79
N ASN A 235 -16.16 21.30 -13.89
CA ASN A 235 -17.28 21.67 -13.04
C ASN A 235 -16.88 21.43 -11.57
N GLY A 236 -16.37 22.49 -10.94
CA GLY A 236 -15.73 22.39 -9.63
C GLY A 236 -14.45 21.56 -9.73
N ASN A 237 -14.42 20.42 -9.06
CA ASN A 237 -13.24 19.54 -8.99
C ASN A 237 -13.25 18.40 -10.02
N TYR A 238 -14.25 18.33 -10.90
CA TYR A 238 -14.43 17.20 -11.84
C TYR A 238 -14.55 17.68 -13.27
N HIS A 239 -14.02 16.91 -14.23
CA HIS A 239 -14.25 17.16 -15.65
C HIS A 239 -15.72 16.99 -16.01
N VAL A 240 -16.21 17.83 -16.92
CA VAL A 240 -17.55 17.69 -17.50
C VAL A 240 -17.63 16.45 -18.39
N THR A 241 -18.84 16.02 -18.74
CA THR A 241 -19.03 14.85 -19.61
C THR A 241 -18.37 15.03 -20.98
N LEU A 242 -17.90 13.94 -21.59
CA LEU A 242 -17.28 13.94 -22.93
C LEU A 242 -18.10 14.70 -23.99
N ASP A 243 -19.43 14.64 -23.95
CA ASP A 243 -20.29 15.39 -24.86
C ASP A 243 -20.10 16.92 -24.74
N LYS A 244 -19.96 17.42 -23.51
CA LYS A 244 -19.69 18.83 -23.23
C LYS A 244 -18.26 19.21 -23.60
N ILE A 245 -17.29 18.32 -23.35
CA ILE A 245 -15.89 18.52 -23.77
C ILE A 245 -15.81 18.67 -25.30
N ILE A 246 -16.44 17.77 -26.05
CA ILE A 246 -16.46 17.80 -27.52
C ILE A 246 -17.09 19.09 -28.03
N LYS A 247 -18.26 19.49 -27.49
CA LYS A 247 -18.92 20.76 -27.86
C LYS A 247 -18.04 21.99 -27.62
N ASN A 248 -17.32 22.00 -26.49
CA ASN A 248 -16.34 23.07 -26.24
C ASN A 248 -15.21 23.02 -27.27
N ALA A 249 -14.62 21.85 -27.51
CA ALA A 249 -13.48 21.65 -28.40
C ALA A 249 -13.77 22.03 -29.86
N GLU A 250 -15.01 21.82 -30.32
CA GLU A 250 -15.49 22.25 -31.63
C GLU A 250 -15.43 23.77 -31.81
N GLN A 251 -15.64 24.53 -30.75
CA GLN A 251 -15.75 25.99 -30.77
C GLN A 251 -14.49 26.69 -30.23
N ASN A 252 -13.62 25.96 -29.53
CA ASN A 252 -12.46 26.51 -28.84
C ASN A 252 -11.37 26.97 -29.83
N THR A 253 -11.09 28.27 -29.84
CA THR A 253 -10.10 28.90 -30.72
C THR A 253 -8.66 28.72 -30.25
N THR A 254 -8.45 28.46 -28.95
CA THR A 254 -7.11 28.20 -28.39
C THR A 254 -6.68 26.77 -28.68
N LEU A 255 -7.59 25.79 -28.49
CA LEU A 255 -7.32 24.41 -28.86
C LEU A 255 -7.16 24.25 -30.37
N ALA A 256 -7.97 24.97 -31.17
CA ALA A 256 -7.87 25.08 -32.63
C ALA A 256 -7.72 23.72 -33.33
N LEU A 257 -8.71 22.83 -33.15
CA LEU A 257 -8.76 21.55 -33.84
C LEU A 257 -9.10 21.70 -35.33
N SER A 258 -8.64 20.77 -36.15
CA SER A 258 -8.95 20.72 -37.58
C SER A 258 -10.44 20.50 -37.83
N SER A 259 -10.95 20.99 -38.98
CA SER A 259 -12.38 20.87 -39.32
C SER A 259 -12.87 19.42 -39.35
N ASN A 260 -12.03 18.48 -39.78
CA ASN A 260 -12.39 17.06 -39.83
C ASN A 260 -12.50 16.47 -38.42
N THR A 261 -11.53 16.77 -37.55
CA THR A 261 -11.56 16.33 -36.15
C THR A 261 -12.80 16.84 -35.43
N LYS A 262 -13.12 18.13 -35.57
CA LYS A 262 -14.34 18.72 -35.02
C LYS A 262 -15.61 17.96 -35.44
N LYS A 263 -15.69 17.59 -36.72
CA LYS A 263 -16.85 16.89 -37.28
C LYS A 263 -16.99 15.43 -36.82
N ASP A 264 -15.87 14.72 -36.71
CA ASP A 264 -15.88 13.26 -36.57
C ASP A 264 -15.72 12.77 -35.11
N MET A 265 -15.36 13.61 -34.12
CA MET A 265 -15.21 13.18 -32.72
C MET A 265 -16.50 12.61 -32.11
N ALA A 266 -17.65 13.20 -32.41
CA ALA A 266 -18.95 12.77 -31.87
C ALA A 266 -19.28 11.31 -32.23
N LEU A 267 -18.85 10.85 -33.41
CA LEU A 267 -19.03 9.48 -33.88
C LEU A 267 -18.44 8.45 -32.89
N PHE A 268 -17.20 8.66 -32.45
CA PHE A 268 -16.51 7.72 -31.56
C PHE A 268 -17.01 7.80 -30.11
N LYS A 269 -17.51 8.98 -29.70
CA LYS A 269 -18.25 9.12 -28.44
C LYS A 269 -19.53 8.28 -28.48
N ASP A 270 -20.33 8.41 -29.54
CA ASP A 270 -21.61 7.69 -29.66
C ASP A 270 -21.41 6.18 -29.82
N LEU A 271 -20.43 5.76 -30.64
CA LEU A 271 -20.09 4.34 -30.80
C LEU A 271 -19.74 3.69 -29.47
N GLY A 272 -18.84 4.32 -28.69
CA GLY A 272 -18.48 3.81 -27.35
C GLY A 272 -19.64 3.84 -26.35
N ASN A 273 -20.52 4.85 -26.42
CA ASN A 273 -21.71 4.92 -25.57
C ASN A 273 -22.72 3.80 -25.89
N TYR A 274 -22.90 3.49 -27.18
CA TYR A 274 -23.78 2.40 -27.60
C TYR A 274 -23.24 1.06 -27.09
N SER A 275 -21.96 0.78 -27.35
CA SER A 275 -21.30 -0.43 -26.86
C SER A 275 -21.30 -0.60 -25.34
N ALA A 276 -21.28 0.49 -24.58
CA ALA A 276 -21.27 0.42 -23.12
C ALA A 276 -22.66 0.27 -22.49
N HIS A 277 -23.72 0.81 -23.12
CA HIS A 277 -24.97 1.08 -22.42
C HIS A 277 -26.25 0.62 -23.14
N LYS A 278 -26.20 0.29 -24.43
CA LYS A 278 -27.40 -0.10 -25.19
C LYS A 278 -27.59 -1.61 -25.15
N ILE A 279 -28.61 -2.07 -24.41
CA ILE A 279 -28.93 -3.49 -24.21
C ILE A 279 -29.13 -4.26 -25.54
N TRP A 280 -29.70 -3.61 -26.55
CA TRP A 280 -30.05 -4.24 -27.84
C TRP A 280 -29.08 -3.86 -28.96
N TYR A 281 -27.85 -3.49 -28.61
CA TYR A 281 -26.80 -3.12 -29.56
C TYR A 281 -25.54 -3.90 -29.24
N ASN A 282 -24.95 -4.52 -30.27
CA ASN A 282 -23.59 -5.02 -30.23
C ASN A 282 -22.85 -4.38 -31.40
N CYS A 283 -21.69 -3.82 -31.13
CA CYS A 283 -20.84 -3.26 -32.16
C CYS A 283 -20.31 -4.37 -33.07
N THR A 284 -20.29 -4.10 -34.37
CA THR A 284 -19.76 -5.03 -35.37
C THR A 284 -18.52 -4.45 -36.03
N GLN A 285 -17.76 -5.30 -36.72
CA GLN A 285 -16.64 -4.84 -37.53
C GLN A 285 -17.05 -3.75 -38.53
N GLY A 286 -18.24 -3.87 -39.12
CA GLY A 286 -18.78 -2.92 -40.10
C GLY A 286 -19.03 -1.53 -39.52
N ASP A 287 -19.22 -1.42 -38.20
CA ASP A 287 -19.42 -0.13 -37.52
C ASP A 287 -18.08 0.60 -37.26
N ILE A 288 -16.97 -0.14 -37.14
CA ILE A 288 -15.65 0.42 -36.83
C ILE A 288 -14.79 0.59 -38.08
N GLN A 289 -14.71 -0.44 -38.93
CA GLN A 289 -13.76 -0.54 -40.04
C GLN A 289 -13.80 0.67 -41.00
N PRO A 290 -14.97 1.18 -41.42
CA PRO A 290 -15.05 2.35 -42.31
C PRO A 290 -14.54 3.65 -41.69
N HIS A 291 -14.34 3.67 -40.37
CA HIS A 291 -14.03 4.88 -39.60
C HIS A 291 -12.62 4.86 -38.98
N ILE A 292 -11.84 3.78 -39.15
CA ILE A 292 -10.48 3.65 -38.60
C ILE A 292 -9.58 4.82 -39.03
N LEU A 293 -9.61 5.23 -40.30
CA LEU A 293 -8.77 6.33 -40.79
C LEU A 293 -9.13 7.66 -40.11
N LYS A 294 -10.44 7.92 -39.95
CA LYS A 294 -10.93 9.12 -39.25
C LYS A 294 -10.48 9.12 -37.80
N TYR A 295 -10.62 7.98 -37.12
CA TYR A 295 -10.17 7.83 -35.75
C TYR A 295 -8.68 8.12 -35.62
N ARG A 296 -7.86 7.53 -36.48
CA ARG A 296 -6.41 7.73 -36.49
C ARG A 296 -6.03 9.20 -36.64
N ALA A 297 -6.66 9.90 -37.58
CA ALA A 297 -6.40 11.32 -37.81
C ALA A 297 -6.71 12.16 -36.54
N ILE A 298 -7.82 11.87 -35.87
CA ILE A 298 -8.21 12.54 -34.62
C ILE A 298 -7.18 12.26 -33.51
N ILE A 299 -6.85 11.00 -33.27
CA ILE A 299 -5.94 10.59 -32.19
C ILE A 299 -4.54 11.17 -32.40
N GLU A 300 -4.05 11.16 -33.63
CA GLU A 300 -2.74 11.74 -33.95
C GLU A 300 -2.71 13.27 -33.74
N GLU A 301 -3.74 14.00 -34.19
CA GLU A 301 -3.85 15.43 -33.92
C GLU A 301 -3.88 15.73 -32.42
N LEU A 302 -4.67 14.97 -31.64
CA LEU A 302 -4.76 15.17 -30.20
C LEU A 302 -3.46 14.80 -29.47
N MET A 303 -2.68 13.83 -29.94
CA MET A 303 -1.35 13.53 -29.40
C MET A 303 -0.39 14.73 -29.56
N TYR A 304 -0.41 15.40 -30.72
CA TYR A 304 0.36 16.64 -30.91
C TYR A 304 -0.15 17.78 -30.01
N LYS A 305 -1.47 17.97 -29.91
CA LYS A 305 -2.06 19.01 -29.04
C LYS A 305 -1.78 18.79 -27.57
N ALA A 306 -1.70 17.52 -27.13
CA ALA A 306 -1.31 17.13 -25.78
C ALA A 306 0.20 17.26 -25.50
N GLY A 307 1.04 17.54 -26.52
CA GLY A 307 2.50 17.60 -26.37
C GLY A 307 3.15 16.24 -26.13
N LEU A 308 2.52 15.16 -26.62
CA LEU A 308 3.01 13.80 -26.55
C LEU A 308 3.84 13.40 -27.78
N LYS A 309 3.68 14.14 -28.88
CA LYS A 309 4.47 14.05 -30.11
C LYS A 309 5.03 15.42 -30.49
#